data_AF-A0AA38IXC7-F1
#
_entry.id   AF-A0AA38IXC7-F1
#
_cell.length_a   1.000
_cell.length_b   1.000
_cell.length_c   1.000
_cell.angle_alpha   90.00
_cell.angle_beta   90.00
_cell.angle_gamma   90.00
#
_symmetry.space_group_name_H-M   'P 1'
#
loop_
_entity.id
_entity.type
_entity.pdbx_description
1 polymer ?
#
loop_
_entity_poly.entity_id
_entity_poly.type
_entity_poly.pdbx_seq_one_letter_code
_entity_poly.pdbx_strand_id
1 'polypeptide(L)'
;MGLGNCGDRWADGELVRKCCSGQNELNGTADNDGRPIVLCYAECVARAGLNKYEIAKLLLYYSSIPTLECTKKGFTILLLAENESNYKVLELLDKSVLLIANSMKVARFLVWKPGADKKSQVVTSRIQVTVVTDESTLLQYLSKEETPASCGGSCSHDQLEWVEFFKQFEPFLASCKTAGRSLLSALSQLRNEDIPHQITRRFLNHQCRQITKALDLDHVQKLRRDGPKTLSSLKERSQWLGGSRDVKRNVSFSEASFNSVDRVTRKLEQLRQERMERLKELARFNTLKEEAEEVSLFRIVFEESGFWEESAQQWLLCSRFFDLIW
;
A
#
# COMPACT_ATOMS: atom_id res chain seq x y z
N MET A 1 -18.43 -6.60 6.43
CA MET A 1 -18.79 -5.39 5.64
C MET A 1 -17.62 -4.43 5.76
N GLY A 2 -16.58 -4.61 4.95
CA GLY A 2 -16.45 -3.91 3.69
C GLY A 2 -15.53 -2.70 3.90
N LEU A 3 -14.21 -2.92 3.90
CA LEU A 3 -13.18 -1.87 3.74
C LEU A 3 -13.30 -1.33 2.30
N GLY A 4 -14.44 -0.71 1.99
CA GLY A 4 -14.75 -0.13 0.70
C GLY A 4 -14.02 1.19 0.55
N ASN A 5 -13.20 1.27 -0.50
CA ASN A 5 -12.75 2.48 -1.18
C ASN A 5 -12.82 3.79 -0.37
N CYS A 6 -11.87 4.02 0.54
CA CYS A 6 -11.50 5.38 0.96
C CYS A 6 -10.44 6.00 0.04
N GLY A 7 -9.91 5.26 -0.95
CA GLY A 7 -8.80 5.71 -1.81
C GLY A 7 -9.15 6.73 -2.88
N ASP A 8 -10.44 6.98 -3.16
CA ASP A 8 -10.87 7.92 -4.21
C ASP A 8 -11.40 9.26 -3.66
N ARG A 9 -11.30 9.47 -2.33
CA ARG A 9 -11.76 10.70 -1.68
C ARG A 9 -10.59 11.63 -1.43
N TRP A 10 -9.99 12.12 -2.51
CA TRP A 10 -9.41 13.45 -2.45
C TRP A 10 -10.53 14.40 -2.03
N ALA A 11 -10.52 14.83 -0.77
CA ALA A 11 -11.16 16.06 -0.37
C ALA A 11 -10.50 17.12 -1.23
N ASP A 12 -11.17 17.46 -2.33
CA ASP A 12 -10.88 18.49 -3.32
C ASP A 12 -9.55 19.19 -3.01
N GLY A 13 -8.45 18.81 -3.66
CA GLY A 13 -7.10 19.28 -3.28
C GLY A 13 -6.97 20.81 -3.23
N GLU A 14 -7.96 21.52 -3.75
CA GLU A 14 -8.23 22.94 -3.57
C GLU A 14 -8.65 23.34 -2.14
N LEU A 15 -9.52 22.59 -1.46
CA LEU A 15 -9.97 22.83 -0.08
C LEU A 15 -8.82 22.73 0.93
N VAL A 16 -8.02 21.67 0.82
CA VAL A 16 -6.84 21.51 1.69
C VAL A 16 -5.86 22.67 1.42
N ARG A 17 -5.57 23.00 0.15
CA ARG A 17 -4.72 24.15 -0.20
C ARG A 17 -5.27 25.50 0.29
N LYS A 18 -6.60 25.71 0.27
CA LYS A 18 -7.25 26.93 0.78
C LYS A 18 -6.93 27.12 2.28
N CYS A 19 -6.95 26.05 3.07
CA CYS A 19 -6.51 26.05 4.47
C CYS A 19 -5.01 26.28 4.63
N CYS A 20 -4.17 25.68 3.77
CA CYS A 20 -2.70 25.72 3.84
C CYS A 20 -2.04 27.09 3.55
N SER A 21 -2.81 28.13 3.25
CA SER A 21 -2.24 29.48 3.13
C SER A 21 -1.75 30.04 4.48
N GLY A 22 -2.08 29.37 5.60
CA GLY A 22 -1.46 29.59 6.90
C GLY A 22 -0.59 28.42 7.31
N GLN A 23 0.62 28.72 7.73
CA GLN A 23 1.56 27.76 8.28
C GLN A 23 0.96 27.18 9.58
N ASN A 24 1.01 25.85 9.76
CA ASN A 24 0.99 25.12 11.06
C ASN A 24 -0.21 24.22 11.44
N GLU A 25 -1.03 23.64 10.55
CA GLU A 25 -2.07 22.65 10.96
C GLU A 25 -1.50 21.28 11.39
N LEU A 26 -1.03 21.15 12.64
CA LEU A 26 -0.53 19.91 13.24
C LEU A 26 -1.49 18.71 13.12
N ASN A 27 -1.03 17.66 12.44
CA ASN A 27 -1.70 16.37 12.32
C ASN A 27 -0.75 15.23 12.73
N GLY A 28 -1.19 14.41 13.70
CA GLY A 28 -0.43 13.28 14.24
C GLY A 28 -0.02 13.42 15.70
N THR A 29 -0.49 14.48 16.37
CA THR A 29 -0.37 14.67 17.81
C THR A 29 -1.57 14.09 18.56
N ALA A 30 -1.40 13.81 19.84
CA ALA A 30 -2.46 13.33 20.71
C ALA A 30 -2.48 14.07 22.05
N ASP A 31 -3.68 14.16 22.62
CA ASP A 31 -3.85 14.71 23.97
C ASP A 31 -3.32 13.74 25.04
N ASN A 32 -3.29 14.19 26.29
CA ASN A 32 -2.84 13.37 27.43
C ASN A 32 -3.72 12.11 27.64
N ASP A 33 -4.93 12.07 27.07
CA ASP A 33 -5.81 10.89 27.07
C ASP A 33 -5.53 9.92 25.89
N GLY A 34 -4.63 10.29 24.97
CA GLY A 34 -4.31 9.55 23.76
C GLY A 34 -5.27 9.77 22.59
N ARG A 35 -6.11 10.81 22.62
CA ARG A 35 -7.02 11.18 21.52
C ARG A 35 -6.25 11.95 20.45
N PRO A 36 -6.43 11.65 19.15
CA PRO A 36 -5.86 12.46 18.08
C PRO A 36 -6.36 13.90 18.16
N ILE A 37 -5.45 14.85 17.90
CA ILE A 37 -5.76 16.27 17.87
C ILE A 37 -5.94 16.71 16.42
N VAL A 38 -6.99 17.48 16.18
CA VAL A 38 -7.15 18.25 14.94
C VAL A 38 -6.91 19.71 15.28
N LEU A 39 -5.85 20.30 14.72
CA LEU A 39 -5.52 21.70 14.91
C LEU A 39 -6.24 22.57 13.87
N CYS A 40 -6.85 23.66 14.31
CA CYS A 40 -7.55 24.61 13.45
C CYS A 40 -7.12 26.03 13.81
N TYR A 41 -6.72 26.82 12.81
CA TYR A 41 -6.46 28.26 12.98
C TYR A 41 -7.70 29.04 12.59
N ALA A 42 -8.27 29.80 13.52
CA ALA A 42 -9.46 30.59 13.26
C ALA A 42 -9.27 31.56 12.08
N GLU A 43 -8.10 32.21 12.03
CA GLU A 43 -7.73 33.12 10.95
C GLU A 43 -7.66 32.43 9.57
N CYS A 44 -7.15 31.20 9.52
CA CYS A 44 -7.05 30.44 8.26
C CYS A 44 -8.42 30.02 7.77
N VAL A 45 -9.28 29.53 8.67
CA VAL A 45 -10.68 29.17 8.34
C VAL A 45 -11.45 30.39 7.83
N ALA A 46 -11.30 31.54 8.50
CA ALA A 46 -11.94 32.79 8.11
C ALA A 46 -11.43 33.31 6.76
N ARG A 47 -10.11 33.35 6.55
CA ARG A 47 -9.48 33.81 5.30
C ARG A 47 -9.81 32.90 4.11
N ALA A 48 -9.85 31.59 4.33
CA ALA A 48 -10.22 30.62 3.31
C ALA A 48 -11.73 30.65 2.97
N GLY A 49 -12.55 31.31 3.80
CA GLY A 49 -13.99 31.42 3.58
C GLY A 49 -14.72 30.08 3.65
N LEU A 50 -14.21 29.13 4.45
CA LEU A 50 -14.77 27.78 4.49
C LEU A 50 -16.17 27.77 5.08
N ASN A 51 -17.04 26.94 4.52
CA ASN A 51 -18.36 26.68 5.08
C ASN A 51 -18.38 25.38 5.90
N LYS A 52 -19.51 25.15 6.60
CA LYS A 52 -19.68 23.99 7.49
C LYS A 52 -19.56 22.63 6.79
N TYR A 53 -19.89 22.53 5.50
CA TYR A 53 -19.81 21.30 4.74
C TYR A 53 -18.38 20.99 4.30
N GLU A 54 -17.61 22.03 4.00
CA GLU A 54 -16.18 21.92 3.66
C GLU A 54 -15.36 21.48 4.87
N ILE A 55 -15.60 22.11 6.02
CA ILE A 55 -14.97 21.72 7.29
C ILE A 55 -15.38 20.29 7.68
N ALA A 56 -16.66 19.94 7.56
CA ALA A 56 -17.12 18.56 7.79
C ALA A 56 -16.39 17.54 6.90
N LYS A 57 -16.19 17.85 5.61
CA LYS A 57 -15.42 17.00 4.69
C LYS A 57 -13.96 16.86 5.12
N LEU A 58 -13.30 17.94 5.53
CA LEU A 58 -11.92 17.92 6.03
C LEU A 58 -11.80 17.09 7.31
N LEU A 59 -12.72 17.27 8.26
CA LEU A 59 -12.76 16.49 9.50
C LEU A 59 -12.95 14.99 9.24
N LEU A 60 -13.82 14.62 8.29
CA LEU A 60 -13.96 13.22 7.87
C LEU A 60 -12.67 12.67 7.26
N TYR A 61 -11.97 13.46 6.44
CA TYR A 61 -10.67 13.08 5.90
C TYR A 61 -9.65 12.85 7.01
N TYR A 62 -9.47 13.81 7.91
CA TYR A 62 -8.55 13.68 9.03
C TYR A 62 -8.90 12.50 9.95
N SER A 63 -10.20 12.18 10.10
CA SER A 63 -10.62 11.03 10.88
C SER A 63 -10.17 9.67 10.30
N SER A 64 -9.85 9.63 9.01
CA SER A 64 -9.41 8.41 8.32
C SER A 64 -7.90 8.13 8.43
N ILE A 65 -7.12 9.10 8.92
CA ILE A 65 -5.67 9.02 8.95
C ILE A 65 -5.16 8.24 10.18
N PRO A 66 -5.58 8.57 11.43
CA PRO A 66 -5.15 7.82 12.60
C PRO A 66 -5.64 6.37 12.60
N THR A 67 -5.00 5.54 13.42
CA THR A 67 -5.49 4.16 13.62
C THR A 67 -6.82 4.14 14.37
N LEU A 68 -7.60 3.09 14.13
CA LEU A 68 -8.86 2.85 14.84
C LEU A 68 -8.69 2.81 16.36
N GLU A 69 -7.53 2.42 16.87
CA GLU A 69 -7.25 2.37 18.30
C GLU A 69 -7.17 3.76 18.92
N CYS A 70 -6.50 4.69 18.23
CA CYS A 70 -6.39 6.08 18.66
C CYS A 70 -7.77 6.77 18.66
N THR A 71 -8.64 6.45 17.71
CA THR A 71 -9.93 7.12 17.56
C THR A 71 -11.02 6.61 18.51
N LYS A 72 -10.82 5.51 19.25
CA LYS A 72 -11.81 4.93 20.19
C LYS A 72 -12.32 5.95 21.22
N LYS A 73 -11.43 6.78 21.74
CA LYS A 73 -11.74 7.80 22.75
C LYS A 73 -12.31 9.10 22.14
N GLY A 74 -12.44 9.16 20.82
CA GLY A 74 -12.82 10.35 20.06
C GLY A 74 -11.62 11.25 19.74
N PHE A 75 -11.91 12.42 19.19
CA PHE A 75 -10.95 13.43 18.78
C PHE A 75 -11.01 14.65 19.69
N THR A 76 -9.89 15.34 19.81
CA THR A 76 -9.80 16.66 20.44
C THR A 76 -9.60 17.71 19.34
N ILE A 77 -10.45 18.72 19.27
CA ILE A 77 -10.26 19.82 18.31
C ILE A 77 -9.61 20.98 19.05
N LEU A 78 -8.40 21.36 18.65
CA LEU A 78 -7.69 22.53 19.17
C LEU A 78 -7.90 23.70 18.20
N LEU A 79 -8.61 24.73 18.63
CA LEU A 79 -8.88 25.94 17.87
C LEU A 79 -7.98 27.07 18.38
N LEU A 80 -7.09 27.58 17.52
CA LEU A 80 -6.26 28.74 17.80
C LEU A 80 -7.00 30.01 17.35
N ALA A 81 -7.51 30.76 18.33
CA ALA A 81 -8.44 31.87 18.14
C ALA A 81 -7.91 33.19 18.71
N GLU A 82 -6.59 33.40 18.67
CA GLU A 82 -5.90 34.54 19.27
C GLU A 82 -6.50 35.89 18.82
N ASN A 83 -6.79 36.02 17.53
CA ASN A 83 -7.29 37.24 16.91
C ASN A 83 -8.83 37.28 16.75
N GLU A 84 -9.55 36.25 17.23
CA GLU A 84 -10.99 36.13 16.99
C GLU A 84 -11.82 36.66 18.16
N SER A 85 -12.64 37.69 17.95
CA SER A 85 -13.46 38.29 19.02
C SER A 85 -14.78 37.56 19.29
N ASN A 86 -15.40 36.93 18.29
CA ASN A 86 -16.82 36.53 18.32
C ASN A 86 -17.09 35.02 18.32
N TYR A 87 -16.08 34.15 18.42
CA TYR A 87 -16.25 32.68 18.41
C TYR A 87 -17.08 32.14 17.21
N LYS A 88 -17.10 32.87 16.09
CA LYS A 88 -17.82 32.48 14.87
C LYS A 88 -17.26 31.20 14.27
N VAL A 89 -15.93 31.03 14.30
CA VAL A 89 -15.27 29.82 13.81
C VAL A 89 -15.58 28.63 14.72
N LEU A 90 -15.68 28.85 16.04
CA LEU A 90 -16.12 27.81 16.97
C LEU A 90 -17.57 27.36 16.66
N GLU A 91 -18.50 28.29 16.45
CA GLU A 91 -19.87 27.96 16.05
C GLU A 91 -19.92 27.22 14.70
N LEU A 92 -19.06 27.62 13.76
CA LEU A 92 -18.97 26.97 12.46
C LEU A 92 -18.43 25.54 12.58
N LEU A 93 -17.39 25.33 13.38
CA LEU A 93 -16.84 24.01 13.70
C LEU A 93 -17.89 23.13 14.40
N ASP A 94 -18.62 23.68 15.37
CA ASP A 94 -19.71 22.99 16.07
C ASP A 94 -20.79 22.50 15.09
N LYS A 95 -21.26 23.39 14.21
CA LYS A 95 -22.21 23.03 13.13
C LYS A 95 -21.64 21.97 12.19
N SER A 96 -20.34 22.00 11.91
CA SER A 96 -19.67 21.01 11.05
C SER A 96 -19.59 19.64 11.72
N VAL A 97 -19.23 19.60 13.01
CA VAL A 97 -19.18 18.38 13.81
C VAL A 97 -20.56 17.73 13.93
N LEU A 98 -21.62 18.53 14.09
CA LEU A 98 -23.00 18.03 14.09
C LEU A 98 -23.37 17.28 12.79
N LEU A 99 -22.87 17.72 11.64
CA LEU A 99 -23.12 17.06 10.36
C LEU A 99 -22.47 15.67 10.26
N ILE A 100 -21.42 15.42 11.03
CA ILE A 100 -20.59 14.21 10.95
C ILE A 100 -20.58 13.39 12.23
N ALA A 101 -21.47 13.69 13.18
CA ALA A 101 -21.51 13.06 14.50
C ALA A 101 -21.66 11.52 14.45
N ASN A 102 -22.27 10.98 13.39
CA ASN A 102 -22.42 9.54 13.18
C ASN A 102 -21.13 8.86 12.67
N SER A 103 -20.19 9.63 12.13
CA SER A 103 -18.97 9.12 11.48
C SER A 103 -17.71 9.44 12.28
N MET A 104 -17.70 10.53 13.05
CA MET A 104 -16.56 11.01 13.82
C MET A 104 -17.01 11.44 15.22
N LYS A 105 -16.43 10.81 16.24
CA LYS A 105 -16.66 11.19 17.65
C LYS A 105 -15.70 12.30 18.05
N VAL A 106 -16.22 13.50 18.32
CA VAL A 106 -15.44 14.58 18.92
C VAL A 106 -15.71 14.60 20.43
N ALA A 107 -14.64 14.49 21.22
CA ALA A 107 -14.73 14.42 22.67
C ALA A 107 -14.76 15.81 23.33
N ARG A 108 -13.99 16.77 22.78
CA ARG A 108 -13.86 18.12 23.32
C ARG A 108 -13.34 19.12 22.29
N PHE A 109 -13.61 20.39 22.57
CA PHE A 109 -12.94 21.54 21.97
C PHE A 109 -12.02 22.22 22.99
N LEU A 110 -10.78 22.49 22.58
CA LEU A 110 -9.85 23.36 23.29
C LEU A 110 -9.70 24.63 22.47
N VAL A 111 -10.01 25.79 23.06
CA VAL A 111 -9.94 27.08 22.37
C VAL A 111 -8.79 27.89 22.98
N TRP A 112 -7.69 27.99 22.25
CA TRP A 112 -6.53 28.78 22.65
C TRP A 112 -6.78 30.26 22.37
N LYS A 113 -6.81 31.05 23.44
CA LYS A 113 -7.05 32.49 23.39
C LYS A 113 -6.27 33.18 24.52
N PRO A 114 -4.96 33.42 24.32
CA PRO A 114 -4.09 33.95 25.36
C PRO A 114 -4.55 35.36 25.80
N GLY A 115 -4.56 35.61 27.10
CA GLY A 115 -4.91 36.93 27.66
C GLY A 115 -6.40 37.31 27.62
N ALA A 116 -7.29 36.42 27.16
CA ALA A 116 -8.73 36.64 27.24
C ALA A 116 -9.30 36.24 28.61
N ASP A 117 -10.48 36.77 28.95
CA ASP A 117 -11.23 36.30 30.12
C ASP A 117 -11.67 34.84 29.96
N LYS A 118 -11.53 34.04 31.03
CA LYS A 118 -12.07 32.67 31.11
C LYS A 118 -13.60 32.70 31.09
N LYS A 119 -14.18 32.79 29.88
CA LYS A 119 -15.61 32.66 29.65
C LYS A 119 -15.91 31.23 29.21
N SER A 120 -16.77 30.54 29.95
CA SER A 120 -17.31 29.25 29.51
C SER A 120 -18.16 29.48 28.26
N GLN A 121 -17.90 28.70 27.22
CA GLN A 121 -18.66 28.73 25.98
C GLN A 121 -19.49 27.46 25.88
N VAL A 122 -20.77 27.61 25.53
CA VAL A 122 -21.67 26.50 25.28
C VAL A 122 -21.92 26.43 23.79
N VAL A 123 -21.75 25.23 23.23
CA VAL A 123 -21.98 24.95 21.80
C VAL A 123 -23.22 24.08 21.62
N THR A 124 -23.79 24.10 20.43
CA THR A 124 -25.05 23.43 20.09
C THR A 124 -24.93 21.91 20.22
N SER A 125 -23.76 21.35 19.88
CA SER A 125 -23.48 19.92 20.02
C SER A 125 -23.40 19.43 21.48
N ARG A 126 -23.41 20.33 22.46
CA ARG A 126 -23.19 20.03 23.90
C ARG A 126 -21.85 19.36 24.19
N ILE A 127 -20.91 19.40 23.24
CA ILE A 127 -19.54 18.94 23.44
C ILE A 127 -18.84 19.89 24.42
N GLN A 128 -17.98 19.33 25.27
CA GLN A 128 -17.22 20.12 26.23
C GLN A 128 -16.31 21.12 25.50
N VAL A 129 -16.45 22.41 25.79
CA VAL A 129 -15.55 23.47 25.31
C VAL A 129 -14.75 24.03 26.48
N THR A 130 -13.43 24.07 26.33
CA THR A 130 -12.53 24.65 27.32
C THR A 130 -11.77 25.79 26.67
N VAL A 131 -11.96 27.02 27.16
CA VAL A 131 -11.17 28.18 26.75
C VAL A 131 -9.88 28.21 27.56
N VAL A 132 -8.75 28.18 26.86
CA VAL A 132 -7.40 28.11 27.42
C VAL A 132 -6.72 29.46 27.20
N THR A 133 -6.34 30.11 28.30
CA THR A 133 -5.86 31.50 28.34
C THR A 133 -4.36 31.62 28.58
N ASP A 134 -3.72 30.50 28.92
CA ASP A 134 -2.33 30.42 29.34
C ASP A 134 -1.76 29.03 29.01
N GLU A 135 -0.46 28.96 28.79
CA GLU A 135 0.26 27.73 28.43
C GLU A 135 0.15 26.68 29.54
N SER A 136 0.18 27.08 30.81
CA SER A 136 0.13 26.15 31.93
C SER A 136 -1.19 25.35 31.98
N THR A 137 -2.30 25.98 31.60
CA THR A 137 -3.61 25.34 31.46
C THR A 137 -3.66 24.45 30.23
N LEU A 138 -2.98 24.82 29.13
CA LEU A 138 -2.89 23.97 27.93
C LEU A 138 -2.14 22.66 28.22
N LEU A 139 -1.06 22.75 29.01
CA LEU A 139 -0.22 21.61 29.37
C LEU A 139 -0.93 20.56 30.24
N GLN A 140 -2.07 20.92 30.85
CA GLN A 140 -2.93 19.95 31.54
C GLN A 140 -3.61 18.99 30.55
N TYR A 141 -3.79 19.41 29.29
CA TYR A 141 -4.44 18.62 28.25
C TYR A 141 -3.45 18.05 27.23
N LEU A 142 -2.33 18.73 26.99
CA LEU A 142 -1.34 18.38 25.97
C LEU A 142 0.05 18.31 26.61
N SER A 143 0.88 17.33 26.26
CA SER A 143 2.29 17.37 26.65
C SER A 143 3.03 18.48 25.90
N LYS A 144 4.20 18.90 26.41
CA LYS A 144 4.99 19.96 25.77
C LYS A 144 5.45 19.58 24.35
N GLU A 145 5.73 18.29 24.14
CA GLU A 145 6.17 17.72 22.86
C GLU A 145 5.04 17.67 21.82
N GLU A 146 3.80 17.51 22.29
CA GLU A 146 2.59 17.42 21.46
C GLU A 146 1.93 18.80 21.25
N THR A 147 2.38 19.81 21.99
CA THR A 147 1.85 21.17 21.93
C THR A 147 2.47 21.94 20.75
N PRO A 148 1.68 22.67 19.94
CA PRO A 148 2.19 23.52 18.87
C PRO A 148 3.21 24.55 19.36
N ALA A 149 4.23 24.85 18.55
CA ALA A 149 5.19 25.92 18.85
C ALA A 149 4.52 27.29 19.06
N SER A 150 3.41 27.57 18.36
CA SER A 150 2.62 28.80 18.56
C SER A 150 1.97 28.92 19.95
N CYS A 151 1.88 27.81 20.70
CA CYS A 151 1.29 27.75 22.03
C CYS A 151 2.32 27.45 23.14
N GLY A 152 3.61 27.65 22.88
CA GLY A 152 4.70 27.41 23.85
C GLY A 152 5.28 25.99 23.85
N GLY A 153 4.78 25.11 22.98
CA GLY A 153 5.29 23.75 22.83
C GLY A 153 6.53 23.63 21.95
N SER A 154 7.00 22.40 21.75
CA SER A 154 8.14 22.09 20.87
C SER A 154 7.72 21.43 19.54
N CYS A 155 6.43 21.28 19.28
CA CYS A 155 5.96 20.60 18.08
C CYS A 155 6.03 21.53 16.86
N SER A 156 6.85 21.15 15.88
CA SER A 156 6.94 21.80 14.57
C SER A 156 6.17 20.98 13.53
N HIS A 157 5.35 21.65 12.71
CA HIS A 157 4.61 21.01 11.64
C HIS A 157 4.56 21.88 10.39
N ASP A 158 5.00 21.31 9.29
CA ASP A 158 4.85 21.90 7.98
C ASP A 158 3.62 21.32 7.29
N GLN A 159 2.56 22.11 7.22
CA GLN A 159 1.31 21.68 6.61
C GLN A 159 1.44 21.49 5.09
N LEU A 160 2.30 22.26 4.42
CA LEU A 160 2.49 22.11 2.97
C LEU A 160 3.18 20.79 2.65
N GLU A 161 4.27 20.48 3.36
CA GLU A 161 4.96 19.20 3.22
C GLU A 161 4.07 18.01 3.61
N TRP A 162 3.25 18.17 4.66
CA TRP A 162 2.29 17.13 5.06
C TRP A 162 1.29 16.83 3.95
N VAL A 163 0.73 17.86 3.31
CA VAL A 163 -0.20 17.69 2.19
C VAL A 163 0.48 17.07 0.98
N GLU A 164 1.69 17.53 0.65
CA GLU A 164 2.47 16.97 -0.44
C GLU A 164 2.85 15.50 -0.20
N PHE A 165 3.13 15.12 1.04
CA PHE A 165 3.31 13.73 1.44
C PHE A 165 2.07 12.89 1.13
N PHE A 166 0.88 13.29 1.60
CA PHE A 166 -0.36 12.51 1.35
C PHE A 166 -0.75 12.49 -0.13
N LYS A 167 -0.45 13.54 -0.90
CA LYS A 167 -0.59 13.59 -2.37
C LYS A 167 0.21 12.54 -3.11
N GLN A 168 1.36 12.18 -2.57
CA GLN A 168 2.19 11.14 -3.15
C GLN A 168 1.85 9.76 -2.57
N PHE A 169 1.57 9.69 -1.27
CA PHE A 169 1.33 8.46 -0.54
C PHE A 169 0.05 7.75 -0.99
N GLU A 170 -1.08 8.46 -1.09
CA GLU A 170 -2.37 7.82 -1.36
C GLU A 170 -2.43 7.18 -2.76
N PRO A 171 -2.03 7.86 -3.86
CA PRO A 171 -2.02 7.24 -5.18
C PRO A 171 -1.01 6.10 -5.28
N PHE A 172 0.12 6.20 -4.56
CA PHE A 172 1.10 5.12 -4.48
C PHE A 172 0.51 3.88 -3.81
N LEU A 173 -0.16 4.05 -2.67
CA LEU A 173 -0.82 2.95 -1.98
C LEU A 173 -1.95 2.33 -2.83
N ALA A 174 -2.72 3.16 -3.54
CA ALA A 174 -3.73 2.68 -4.49
C ALA A 174 -3.09 1.83 -5.61
N SER A 175 -1.95 2.27 -6.14
CA SER A 175 -1.18 1.52 -7.15
C SER A 175 -0.70 0.17 -6.62
N CYS A 176 -0.16 0.12 -5.40
CA CYS A 176 0.21 -1.12 -4.73
C CYS A 176 -0.98 -2.08 -4.58
N LYS A 177 -2.15 -1.58 -4.17
CA LYS A 177 -3.37 -2.39 -4.03
C LYS A 177 -3.83 -2.95 -5.37
N THR A 178 -3.86 -2.12 -6.41
CA THR A 178 -4.29 -2.53 -7.75
C THR A 178 -3.35 -3.58 -8.36
N ALA A 179 -2.03 -3.34 -8.32
CA ALA A 179 -1.03 -4.29 -8.79
C ALA A 179 -1.08 -5.60 -7.99
N GLY A 180 -1.14 -5.51 -6.66
CA GLY A 180 -1.27 -6.67 -5.79
C GLY A 180 -2.50 -7.52 -6.10
N ARG A 181 -3.68 -6.90 -6.29
CA ARG A 181 -4.91 -7.61 -6.68
C ARG A 181 -4.76 -8.34 -8.01
N SER A 182 -4.20 -7.71 -9.04
CA SER A 182 -3.99 -8.35 -10.34
C SER A 182 -3.06 -9.55 -10.26
N LEU A 183 -1.95 -9.42 -9.55
CA LEU A 183 -0.96 -10.49 -9.43
C LEU A 183 -1.46 -11.65 -8.57
N LEU A 184 -2.15 -11.36 -7.46
CA LEU A 184 -2.77 -12.38 -6.61
C LEU A 184 -3.88 -13.12 -7.35
N SER A 185 -4.65 -12.42 -8.20
CA SER A 185 -5.64 -13.05 -9.08
C SER A 185 -4.98 -14.07 -10.02
N ALA A 186 -3.88 -13.68 -10.68
CA ALA A 186 -3.12 -14.59 -11.54
C ALA A 186 -2.56 -15.80 -10.76
N LEU A 187 -1.97 -15.57 -9.59
CA LEU A 187 -1.51 -16.67 -8.72
C LEU A 187 -2.65 -17.62 -8.31
N SER A 188 -3.83 -17.08 -7.99
CA SER A 188 -4.97 -17.90 -7.61
C SER A 188 -5.50 -18.72 -8.78
N GLN A 189 -5.50 -18.16 -9.99
CA GLN A 189 -5.87 -18.90 -11.21
C GLN A 189 -4.91 -20.06 -11.45
N LEU A 190 -3.60 -19.81 -11.40
CA LEU A 190 -2.57 -20.85 -11.59
C LEU A 190 -2.66 -21.96 -10.55
N ARG A 191 -3.01 -21.63 -9.30
CA ARG A 191 -3.15 -22.62 -8.20
C ARG A 191 -4.39 -23.49 -8.35
N ASN A 192 -5.47 -22.92 -8.88
CA ASN A 192 -6.76 -23.59 -8.96
C ASN A 192 -7.03 -24.19 -10.34
N GLU A 193 -6.06 -24.13 -11.26
CA GLU A 193 -6.20 -24.74 -12.59
C GLU A 193 -6.00 -26.25 -12.49
N ASP A 194 -6.91 -27.02 -13.10
CA ASP A 194 -6.87 -28.47 -13.08
C ASP A 194 -5.60 -28.99 -13.75
N ILE A 195 -4.83 -29.78 -13.00
CA ILE A 195 -3.59 -30.38 -13.50
C ILE A 195 -3.97 -31.57 -14.37
N PRO A 196 -3.61 -31.60 -15.66
CA PRO A 196 -3.90 -32.73 -16.52
C PRO A 196 -3.14 -33.98 -16.05
N HIS A 197 -3.71 -35.17 -16.29
CA HIS A 197 -3.09 -36.46 -15.98
C HIS A 197 -1.67 -36.58 -16.52
N GLN A 198 -1.39 -35.98 -17.68
CA GLN A 198 -0.06 -35.83 -18.24
C GLN A 198 0.25 -34.35 -18.50
N ILE A 199 1.38 -33.88 -17.97
CA ILE A 199 1.85 -32.52 -18.20
C ILE A 199 2.33 -32.40 -19.66
N THR A 200 1.61 -31.60 -20.45
CA THR A 200 1.94 -31.36 -21.86
C THR A 200 2.65 -30.04 -22.09
N ARG A 201 3.37 -29.92 -23.21
CA ARG A 201 3.92 -28.63 -23.68
C ARG A 201 2.86 -27.53 -23.78
N ARG A 202 1.64 -27.87 -24.24
CA ARG A 202 0.53 -26.91 -24.36
C ARG A 202 0.12 -26.33 -23.00
N PHE A 203 0.00 -27.19 -21.99
CA PHE A 203 -0.34 -26.78 -20.63
C PHE A 203 0.72 -25.85 -20.03
N LEU A 204 2.00 -26.22 -20.09
CA LEU A 204 3.09 -25.37 -19.56
C LEU A 204 3.21 -24.04 -20.30
N ASN A 205 3.05 -24.04 -21.64
CA ASN A 205 3.04 -22.80 -22.42
C ASN A 205 1.86 -21.90 -22.04
N HIS A 206 0.68 -22.47 -21.77
CA HIS A 206 -0.49 -21.72 -21.33
C HIS A 206 -0.21 -21.03 -19.99
N GLN A 207 0.30 -21.76 -19.01
CA GLN A 207 0.70 -21.25 -17.70
C GLN A 207 1.76 -20.14 -17.81
N CYS A 208 2.82 -20.34 -18.63
CA CYS A 208 3.82 -19.32 -18.89
C CYS A 208 3.21 -18.04 -19.48
N ARG A 209 2.27 -18.16 -20.42
CA ARG A 209 1.57 -17.00 -21.02
C ARG A 209 0.71 -16.27 -19.99
N GLN A 210 -0.03 -16.98 -19.14
CA GLN A 210 -0.81 -16.36 -18.07
C GLN A 210 0.09 -15.56 -17.11
N ILE A 211 1.21 -16.15 -16.68
CA ILE A 211 2.17 -15.49 -15.80
C ILE A 211 2.75 -14.23 -16.46
N THR A 212 3.24 -14.36 -17.69
CA THR A 212 3.80 -13.22 -18.45
C THR A 212 2.78 -12.10 -18.61
N LYS A 213 1.53 -12.43 -18.98
CA LYS A 213 0.45 -11.44 -19.10
C LYS A 213 0.20 -10.67 -17.80
N ALA A 214 0.25 -11.34 -16.65
CA ALA A 214 0.05 -10.70 -15.35
C ALA A 214 1.23 -9.79 -14.96
N LEU A 215 2.46 -10.22 -15.27
CA LEU A 215 3.66 -9.43 -15.03
C LEU A 215 3.72 -8.21 -15.95
N ASP A 216 3.26 -8.32 -17.20
CA ASP A 216 3.33 -7.26 -18.22
C ASP A 216 2.21 -6.22 -18.12
N LEU A 217 1.31 -6.33 -17.12
CA LEU A 217 0.30 -5.31 -16.88
C LEU A 217 0.97 -3.95 -16.60
N ASP A 218 0.50 -2.90 -17.29
CA ASP A 218 1.11 -1.57 -17.24
C ASP A 218 1.27 -1.05 -15.80
N HIS A 219 0.23 -1.18 -14.98
CA HIS A 219 0.28 -0.73 -13.58
C HIS A 219 1.23 -1.55 -12.69
N VAL A 220 1.50 -2.81 -13.04
CA VAL A 220 2.52 -3.63 -12.35
C VAL A 220 3.91 -3.15 -12.74
N GLN A 221 4.17 -3.00 -14.04
CA GLN A 221 5.47 -2.56 -14.56
C GLN A 221 5.82 -1.14 -14.11
N LYS A 222 4.86 -0.22 -14.20
CA LYS A 222 5.01 1.16 -13.73
C LYS A 222 5.31 1.20 -12.23
N LEU A 223 4.58 0.44 -11.42
CA LEU A 223 4.83 0.38 -9.98
C LEU A 223 6.23 -0.16 -9.67
N ARG A 224 6.68 -1.22 -10.36
CA ARG A 224 8.04 -1.77 -10.15
C ARG A 224 9.13 -0.78 -10.50
N ARG A 225 8.97 -0.06 -11.62
CA ARG A 225 9.96 0.91 -12.11
C ARG A 225 10.02 2.15 -11.24
N ASP A 226 8.85 2.73 -10.95
CA ASP A 226 8.77 4.06 -10.33
C ASP A 226 8.67 3.98 -8.79
N GLY A 227 8.24 2.83 -8.25
CA GLY A 227 7.99 2.62 -6.82
C GLY A 227 9.19 2.88 -5.91
N PRO A 228 10.42 2.42 -6.21
CA PRO A 228 11.59 2.72 -5.39
C PRO A 228 11.85 4.23 -5.27
N LYS A 229 11.66 4.98 -6.37
CA LYS A 229 11.80 6.44 -6.37
C LYS A 229 10.72 7.10 -5.51
N THR A 230 9.47 6.63 -5.61
CA THR A 230 8.38 7.13 -4.78
C THR A 230 8.62 6.87 -3.30
N LEU A 231 9.09 5.67 -2.91
CA LEU A 231 9.42 5.34 -1.52
C LEU A 231 10.53 6.22 -0.96
N SER A 232 11.61 6.42 -1.72
CA SER A 232 12.71 7.32 -1.32
C SER A 232 12.19 8.75 -1.10
N SER A 233 11.35 9.25 -2.00
CA SER A 233 10.76 10.59 -1.91
C SER A 233 9.80 10.72 -0.70
N LEU A 234 8.99 9.71 -0.41
CA LEU A 234 8.15 9.69 0.81
C LEU A 234 8.99 9.69 2.09
N LYS A 235 10.09 8.93 2.10
CA LYS A 235 11.01 8.86 3.23
C LYS A 235 11.74 10.18 3.45
N GLU A 236 12.20 10.83 2.39
CA GLU A 236 12.83 12.16 2.46
C GLU A 236 11.86 13.20 3.02
N ARG A 237 10.64 13.28 2.47
CA ARG A 237 9.59 14.19 2.98
C ARG A 237 9.25 13.95 4.45
N SER A 238 9.24 12.69 4.89
CA SER A 238 8.95 12.35 6.28
C SER A 238 9.95 12.91 7.30
N GLN A 239 11.17 13.27 6.87
CA GLN A 239 12.19 13.86 7.75
C GLN A 239 11.74 15.23 8.29
N TRP A 240 11.07 16.02 7.45
CA TRP A 240 10.50 17.32 7.82
C TRP A 240 9.23 17.20 8.67
N LEU A 241 8.64 16.01 8.71
CA LEU A 241 7.41 15.68 9.42
C LEU A 241 7.69 14.74 10.61
N GLY A 242 8.90 14.82 11.18
CA GLY A 242 9.40 13.89 12.20
C GLY A 242 8.56 13.82 13.49
N GLY A 243 7.72 14.80 13.78
CA GLY A 243 6.76 14.77 14.89
C GLY A 243 5.52 13.92 14.63
N SER A 244 5.14 13.69 13.37
CA SER A 244 3.87 13.04 13.02
C SER A 244 3.99 11.51 13.07
N ARG A 245 3.30 10.89 14.04
CA ARG A 245 3.20 9.43 14.17
C ARG A 245 2.53 8.78 12.96
N ASP A 246 1.55 9.46 12.37
CA ASP A 246 0.81 8.97 11.22
C ASP A 246 1.68 8.92 9.96
N VAL A 247 2.51 9.95 9.74
CA VAL A 247 3.47 9.98 8.62
C VAL A 247 4.47 8.84 8.76
N LYS A 248 5.09 8.67 9.94
CA LYS A 248 6.04 7.57 10.19
C LYS A 248 5.42 6.21 9.90
N ARG A 249 4.21 5.97 10.43
CA ARG A 249 3.46 4.72 10.18
C ARG A 249 3.19 4.54 8.70
N ASN A 250 2.76 5.58 8.00
CA ASN A 250 2.42 5.51 6.58
C ASN A 250 3.65 5.26 5.69
N VAL A 251 4.83 5.78 6.04
CA VAL A 251 6.09 5.42 5.37
C VAL A 251 6.36 3.92 5.52
N SER A 252 6.36 3.39 6.74
CA SER A 252 6.58 1.96 6.98
C SER A 252 5.53 1.10 6.26
N PHE A 253 4.26 1.54 6.27
CA PHE A 253 3.18 0.85 5.59
C PHE A 253 3.33 0.88 4.06
N SER A 254 3.83 1.97 3.50
CA SER A 254 4.11 2.10 2.07
C SER A 254 5.23 1.15 1.62
N GLU A 255 6.31 1.05 2.40
CA GLU A 255 7.42 0.12 2.15
C GLU A 255 6.93 -1.34 2.24
N ALA A 256 6.18 -1.69 3.28
CA ALA A 256 5.63 -3.02 3.46
C ALA A 256 4.68 -3.42 2.31
N SER A 257 3.82 -2.49 1.89
CA SER A 257 2.87 -2.71 0.79
C SER A 257 3.59 -2.96 -0.54
N PHE A 258 4.60 -2.15 -0.86
CA PHE A 258 5.41 -2.33 -2.06
C PHE A 258 6.19 -3.65 -2.03
N ASN A 259 6.87 -3.94 -0.93
CA ASN A 259 7.64 -5.17 -0.75
C ASN A 259 6.76 -6.43 -0.88
N SER A 260 5.50 -6.37 -0.43
CA SER A 260 4.55 -7.46 -0.62
C SER A 260 4.21 -7.69 -2.09
N VAL A 261 4.00 -6.62 -2.87
CA VAL A 261 3.73 -6.72 -4.32
C VAL A 261 4.96 -7.25 -5.06
N ASP A 262 6.15 -6.76 -4.73
CA ASP A 262 7.40 -7.21 -5.33
C ASP A 262 7.68 -8.69 -5.01
N ARG A 263 7.41 -9.14 -3.79
CA ARG A 263 7.51 -10.56 -3.42
C ARG A 263 6.62 -11.45 -4.28
N VAL A 264 5.36 -11.04 -4.50
CA VAL A 264 4.42 -11.78 -5.35
C VAL A 264 4.90 -11.83 -6.80
N THR A 265 5.42 -10.71 -7.29
CA THR A 265 6.00 -10.59 -8.63
C THR A 265 7.18 -11.56 -8.79
N ARG A 266 8.14 -11.55 -7.87
CA ARG A 266 9.28 -12.48 -7.89
C ARG A 266 8.84 -13.94 -7.84
N LYS A 267 7.77 -14.24 -7.08
CA LYS A 267 7.23 -15.61 -7.02
C LYS A 267 6.66 -16.05 -8.37
N LEU A 268 5.93 -15.17 -9.06
CA LEU A 268 5.44 -15.43 -10.42
C LEU A 268 6.59 -15.60 -11.41
N GLU A 269 7.63 -14.76 -11.35
CA GLU A 269 8.83 -14.91 -12.18
C GLU A 269 9.53 -16.25 -11.96
N GLN A 270 9.67 -16.68 -10.69
CA GLN A 270 10.21 -17.99 -10.34
C GLN A 270 9.36 -19.12 -10.92
N LEU A 271 8.03 -19.06 -10.76
CA LEU A 271 7.12 -20.07 -11.34
C LEU A 271 7.25 -20.13 -12.86
N ARG A 272 7.33 -18.98 -13.55
CA ARG A 272 7.56 -18.93 -15.00
C ARG A 272 8.87 -19.63 -15.37
N GLN A 273 9.94 -19.36 -14.63
CA GLN A 273 11.24 -19.98 -14.88
C GLN A 273 11.18 -21.50 -14.69
N GLU A 274 10.58 -21.98 -13.60
CA GLU A 274 10.39 -23.41 -13.34
C GLU A 274 9.58 -24.10 -14.46
N ARG A 275 8.52 -23.44 -14.96
CA ARG A 275 7.69 -23.98 -16.04
C ARG A 275 8.44 -23.99 -17.38
N MET A 276 9.26 -22.98 -17.63
CA MET A 276 10.13 -22.92 -18.81
C MET A 276 11.21 -24.01 -18.78
N GLU A 277 11.78 -24.31 -17.61
CA GLU A 277 12.76 -25.38 -17.48
C GLU A 277 12.13 -26.76 -17.73
N ARG A 278 10.95 -27.02 -17.17
CA ARG A 278 10.17 -28.24 -17.46
C ARG A 278 9.82 -28.39 -18.94
N LEU A 279 9.54 -27.29 -19.64
CA LEU A 279 9.32 -27.31 -21.08
C LEU A 279 10.55 -27.81 -21.85
N LYS A 280 11.75 -27.39 -21.43
CA LYS A 280 13.02 -27.86 -22.02
C LYS A 280 13.27 -29.33 -21.69
N GLU A 281 12.99 -29.77 -20.46
CA GLU A 281 13.11 -31.17 -20.06
C GLU A 281 12.19 -32.09 -20.88
N LEU A 282 10.92 -31.70 -21.05
CA LEU A 282 9.98 -32.43 -21.92
C LEU A 282 10.47 -32.47 -23.37
N ALA A 283 11.12 -31.40 -23.84
CA ALA A 283 11.70 -31.42 -25.18
C ALA A 283 12.82 -32.44 -25.32
N ARG A 284 13.75 -32.48 -24.35
CA ARG A 284 14.85 -33.46 -24.33
C ARG A 284 14.34 -34.89 -24.21
N PHE A 285 13.35 -35.13 -23.35
CA PHE A 285 12.75 -36.46 -23.18
C PHE A 285 12.11 -36.95 -24.47
N ASN A 286 11.38 -36.09 -25.19
CA ASN A 286 10.79 -36.47 -26.47
C ASN A 286 11.84 -36.83 -27.51
N THR A 287 12.94 -36.08 -27.61
CA THR A 287 14.05 -36.41 -28.51
C THR A 287 14.69 -37.76 -28.15
N LEU A 288 14.98 -38.00 -26.88
CA LEU A 288 15.51 -39.30 -26.43
C LEU A 288 14.55 -40.46 -26.70
N LYS A 289 13.24 -40.21 -26.59
CA LYS A 289 12.22 -41.20 -26.89
C LYS A 289 12.19 -41.52 -28.39
N GLU A 290 12.27 -40.51 -29.25
CA GLU A 290 12.36 -40.68 -30.72
C GLU A 290 13.62 -41.50 -31.09
N GLU A 291 14.79 -41.17 -30.52
CA GLU A 291 16.03 -41.93 -30.72
C GLU A 291 15.92 -43.39 -30.24
N ALA A 292 15.28 -43.63 -29.09
CA ALA A 292 15.08 -44.98 -28.57
C ALA A 292 14.10 -45.82 -29.41
N GLU A 293 13.07 -45.19 -29.97
CA GLU A 293 12.14 -45.82 -30.90
C GLU A 293 12.86 -46.19 -32.21
N GLU A 294 13.74 -45.34 -32.73
CA GLU A 294 14.59 -45.67 -33.89
C GLU A 294 15.48 -46.88 -33.62
N VAL A 295 16.18 -46.92 -32.48
CA VAL A 295 17.02 -48.09 -32.11
C VAL A 295 16.20 -49.37 -31.99
N SER A 296 14.98 -49.26 -31.45
CA SER A 296 14.07 -50.39 -31.34
C SER A 296 13.63 -50.91 -32.71
N LEU A 297 13.34 -49.99 -33.65
CA LEU A 297 13.03 -50.34 -35.03
C LEU A 297 14.23 -50.96 -35.76
N PHE A 298 15.43 -50.39 -35.61
CA PHE A 298 16.65 -50.99 -36.15
C PHE A 298 16.85 -52.41 -35.63
N ARG A 299 16.67 -52.63 -34.32
CA ARG A 299 16.80 -53.97 -33.73
C ARG A 299 15.82 -54.96 -34.36
N ILE A 300 14.55 -54.58 -34.54
CA ILE A 300 13.55 -55.44 -35.20
C ILE A 300 13.96 -55.73 -36.65
N VAL A 301 14.37 -54.71 -37.41
CA VAL A 301 14.83 -54.89 -38.80
C VAL A 301 16.07 -55.78 -38.87
N PHE A 302 17.02 -55.64 -37.95
CA PHE A 302 18.21 -56.50 -37.86
C PHE A 302 17.89 -57.94 -37.43
N GLU A 303 16.90 -58.15 -36.55
CA GLU A 303 16.40 -59.48 -36.18
C GLU A 303 15.66 -60.15 -37.35
N GLU A 304 14.84 -59.41 -38.11
CA GLU A 304 14.08 -59.93 -39.26
C GLU A 304 14.93 -60.16 -40.51
N SER A 305 16.02 -59.42 -40.70
CA SER A 305 16.92 -59.56 -41.85
C SER A 305 17.92 -60.71 -41.73
N GLY A 306 17.88 -61.51 -40.65
CA GLY A 306 18.73 -62.69 -40.51
C GLY A 306 20.24 -62.40 -40.45
N PHE A 307 20.62 -61.13 -40.25
CA PHE A 307 22.01 -60.67 -40.36
C PHE A 307 22.95 -61.36 -39.35
N TRP A 308 22.42 -61.80 -38.20
CA TRP A 308 23.15 -62.60 -37.23
C TRP A 308 23.36 -64.06 -37.66
N GLU A 309 22.44 -64.66 -38.43
CA GLU A 309 22.60 -66.03 -38.95
C GLU A 309 23.62 -66.08 -40.09
N GLU A 310 23.58 -65.13 -41.03
CA GLU A 310 24.59 -65.07 -42.10
C GLU A 310 25.98 -64.70 -41.57
N SER A 311 26.07 -63.74 -40.64
CA SER A 311 27.36 -63.35 -40.05
C SER A 311 27.92 -64.43 -39.11
N ALA A 312 27.09 -65.12 -38.31
CA ALA A 312 27.55 -66.23 -37.47
C ALA A 312 27.98 -67.44 -38.31
N GLN A 313 27.31 -67.73 -39.43
CA GLN A 313 27.76 -68.74 -40.39
C GLN A 313 29.08 -68.34 -41.07
N GLN A 314 29.26 -67.07 -41.43
CA GLN A 314 30.53 -66.56 -41.98
C GLN A 314 31.67 -66.60 -40.95
N TRP A 315 31.41 -66.29 -39.68
CA TRP A 315 32.37 -66.43 -38.60
C TRP A 315 32.72 -67.89 -38.29
N LEU A 316 31.74 -68.81 -38.31
CA LEU A 316 31.97 -70.25 -38.17
C LEU A 316 32.72 -70.85 -39.37
N LEU A 317 32.47 -70.35 -40.59
CA LEU A 317 33.20 -70.73 -41.80
C LEU A 317 34.65 -70.23 -41.75
N CYS A 318 34.90 -68.99 -41.31
CA CYS A 318 36.26 -68.47 -41.09
C CYS A 318 37.00 -69.19 -39.96
N SER A 319 36.30 -69.58 -38.87
CA SER A 319 36.89 -70.36 -37.77
C SER A 319 37.29 -71.77 -38.24
N ARG A 320 36.44 -72.46 -39.02
CA ARG A 320 36.79 -73.77 -39.60
C ARG A 320 37.88 -73.71 -40.65
N PHE A 321 38.04 -72.58 -41.34
CA PHE A 321 39.15 -72.37 -42.27
C PHE A 321 40.49 -72.17 -41.54
N PHE A 322 40.46 -71.60 -40.33
CA PHE A 322 41.65 -71.44 -39.49
C PHE A 322 42.13 -72.76 -38.86
N ASP A 323 41.22 -73.66 -38.49
CA ASP A 323 41.54 -75.01 -37.98
C ASP A 323 42.04 -75.99 -39.07
N LEU A 324 42.02 -75.60 -40.35
CA LEU A 324 42.48 -76.40 -41.49
C LEU A 324 43.82 -75.93 -42.07
N ILE A 325 44.38 -74.83 -41.56
CA ILE A 325 45.64 -74.21 -42.03
C ILE A 325 46.75 -74.27 -40.96
N TRP A 326 46.49 -74.90 -39.80
CA TRP A 326 47.50 -75.22 -38.78
C TRP A 326 47.31 -76.64 -38.27
#